data_AF-A0A8C7WUG9-F1
#
_entry.id   AF-A0A8C7WUG9-F1
#
_cell.length_a   1.000
_cell.length_b   1.000
_cell.length_c   1.000
_cell.angle_alpha   90.00
_cell.angle_beta   90.00
_cell.angle_gamma   90.00
#
_symmetry.space_group_name_H-M   'P 1'
#
loop_
_entity.id
_entity.type
_entity.pdbx_description
1 polymer ?
#
loop_
_entity_poly.entity_id
_entity_poly.type
_entity_poly.pdbx_seq_one_letter_code
_entity_poly.pdbx_strand_id
1 'polypeptide(L)'
;MGNSDTKLHFRKAVIQLTTKTQPVEATDDAFWDQFWTSAISVQDVFALVPAAEIRAVREESPSNLATLCFKAVERLVQAVDSGCPSEKERRIVVNCTRLLTRILPYIFEDADWRGFFWSTIPGGKPEAFIRFLSSWKESRFR
;
A
#
# COMPACT_ATOMS: atom_id res chain seq x y z
N MET A 1 -15.07 0.57 23.40
CA MET A 1 -14.66 1.90 22.88
C MET A 1 -13.27 1.83 22.21
N GLY A 2 -13.08 1.06 21.12
CA GLY A 2 -11.75 0.88 20.49
C GLY A 2 -11.70 1.00 18.96
N ASN A 3 -12.85 1.22 18.32
CA ASN A 3 -12.93 1.26 16.86
C ASN A 3 -12.67 2.67 16.29
N SER A 4 -13.03 3.72 17.03
CA SER A 4 -12.86 5.11 16.59
C SER A 4 -11.39 5.52 16.47
N ASP A 5 -10.56 5.17 17.47
CA ASP A 5 -9.12 5.48 17.45
C ASP A 5 -8.41 4.71 16.33
N THR A 6 -8.75 3.43 16.14
CA THR A 6 -8.24 2.60 15.05
C THR A 6 -8.50 3.23 13.67
N LYS A 7 -9.74 3.70 13.43
CA LYS A 7 -10.11 4.37 12.18
C LYS A 7 -9.38 5.71 12.01
N LEU A 8 -9.20 6.46 13.10
CA LEU A 8 -8.47 7.73 13.08
C LEU A 8 -6.99 7.52 12.71
N HIS A 9 -6.34 6.52 13.28
CA HIS A 9 -4.95 6.18 12.94
C HIS A 9 -4.80 5.78 11.48
N PHE A 10 -5.66 4.89 11.00
CA PHE A 10 -5.67 4.49 9.60
C PHE A 10 -5.89 5.68 8.66
N ARG A 11 -6.85 6.56 8.98
CA ARG A 11 -7.12 7.77 8.21
C ARG A 11 -5.92 8.71 8.16
N LYS A 12 -5.23 8.91 9.29
CA LYS A 12 -4.00 9.71 9.35
C LYS A 12 -2.90 9.11 8.48
N ALA A 13 -2.72 7.79 8.51
CA ALA A 13 -1.74 7.10 7.66
C ALA A 13 -2.04 7.31 6.16
N VAL A 14 -3.31 7.25 5.75
CA VAL A 14 -3.72 7.54 4.36
C VAL A 14 -3.35 8.97 3.95
N ILE A 15 -3.67 9.97 4.79
CA ILE A 15 -3.33 11.38 4.51
C ILE A 15 -1.79 11.58 4.44
N GLN A 16 -1.04 10.86 5.26
CA GLN A 16 0.43 10.92 5.24
C GLN A 16 1.05 10.40 3.94
N LEU A 17 0.33 9.59 3.15
CA LEU A 17 0.81 9.13 1.84
C LEU A 17 0.92 10.27 0.81
N THR A 18 0.07 11.29 0.87
CA THR A 18 0.11 12.45 -0.04
C THR A 18 0.88 13.63 0.54
N THR A 19 0.82 13.85 1.85
CA THR A 19 1.27 15.10 2.48
C THR A 19 2.76 15.17 2.79
N LYS A 20 3.49 14.05 2.82
CA LYS A 20 4.93 14.07 3.07
C LYS A 20 5.70 14.51 1.83
N THR A 21 6.53 15.53 1.96
CA THR A 21 7.45 16.03 0.92
C THR A 21 8.50 14.99 0.50
N GLN A 22 8.78 14.01 1.35
CA GLN A 22 9.60 12.85 1.03
C GLN A 22 8.75 11.56 1.13
N PRO A 23 8.97 10.58 0.24
CA PRO A 23 8.33 9.27 0.35
C PRO A 23 8.58 8.64 1.73
N VAL A 24 7.59 7.89 2.23
CA VAL A 24 7.76 7.09 3.44
C VAL A 24 8.76 5.97 3.12
N GLU A 25 9.76 5.79 3.99
CA GLU A 25 10.71 4.70 3.85
C GLU A 25 9.98 3.34 3.84
N ALA A 26 10.30 2.49 2.87
CA ALA A 26 9.71 1.15 2.79
C ALA A 26 10.07 0.27 4.00
N THR A 27 11.12 0.61 4.74
CA THR A 27 11.56 -0.06 5.98
C THR A 27 10.85 0.43 7.23
N ASP A 28 10.01 1.48 7.15
CA ASP A 28 9.21 1.97 8.27
C ASP A 28 8.00 1.06 8.53
N ASP A 29 8.26 -0.16 9.01
CA ASP A 29 7.22 -1.16 9.24
C ASP A 29 6.16 -0.68 10.25
N ALA A 30 6.52 0.20 11.19
CA ALA A 30 5.58 0.80 12.14
C ALA A 30 4.55 1.70 11.45
N PHE A 31 4.96 2.45 10.43
CA PHE A 31 4.02 3.19 9.59
C PHE A 31 3.13 2.23 8.78
N TRP A 32 3.74 1.31 8.05
CA TRP A 32 3.06 0.44 7.11
C TRP A 32 2.08 -0.53 7.79
N ASP A 33 2.41 -1.03 8.98
CA ASP A 33 1.57 -1.97 9.72
C ASP A 33 0.20 -1.39 10.11
N GLN A 34 0.04 -0.06 10.14
CA GLN A 34 -1.24 0.60 10.42
C GLN A 34 -2.33 0.23 9.39
N PHE A 35 -1.94 -0.14 8.17
CA PHE A 35 -2.86 -0.45 7.08
C PHE A 35 -3.51 -1.84 7.17
N TRP A 36 -2.86 -2.83 7.80
CA TRP A 36 -3.35 -4.21 7.85
C TRP A 36 -3.53 -4.80 9.24
N THR A 37 -2.96 -4.19 10.28
CA THR A 37 -3.14 -4.70 11.67
C THR A 37 -4.47 -4.26 12.28
N SER A 38 -5.02 -3.14 11.82
CA SER A 38 -6.23 -2.49 12.28
C SER A 38 -7.50 -3.32 12.05
N ALA A 39 -8.42 -3.32 13.01
CA ALA A 39 -9.73 -3.95 12.86
C ALA A 39 -10.69 -3.05 12.05
N ILE A 40 -10.58 -3.09 10.72
CA ILE A 40 -11.32 -2.20 9.80
C ILE A 40 -12.19 -3.05 8.86
N SER A 41 -13.45 -2.65 8.66
CA SER A 41 -14.35 -3.31 7.71
C SER A 41 -14.08 -2.89 6.27
N VAL A 42 -14.60 -3.61 5.27
CA VAL A 42 -14.49 -3.17 3.88
C VAL A 42 -15.19 -1.83 3.64
N GLN A 43 -16.34 -1.61 4.29
CA GLN A 43 -17.07 -0.34 4.23
C GLN A 43 -16.23 0.82 4.75
N ASP A 44 -15.53 0.59 5.87
CA ASP A 44 -14.61 1.58 6.43
C ASP A 44 -13.43 1.87 5.49
N VAL A 45 -12.85 0.87 4.82
CA VAL A 45 -11.77 1.09 3.83
C VAL A 45 -12.28 1.99 2.70
N PHE A 46 -13.47 1.75 2.17
CA PHE A 46 -14.04 2.58 1.09
C PHE A 46 -14.36 4.00 1.56
N ALA A 47 -14.78 4.18 2.81
CA ALA A 47 -15.07 5.49 3.39
C ALA A 47 -13.79 6.28 3.73
N LEU A 48 -12.75 5.62 4.26
CA LEU A 48 -11.52 6.26 4.75
C LEU A 48 -10.45 6.45 3.67
N VAL A 49 -10.58 5.74 2.53
CA VAL A 49 -9.70 5.85 1.36
C VAL A 49 -10.53 6.25 0.12
N PRO A 50 -10.94 7.52 0.00
CA PRO A 50 -11.74 7.99 -1.13
C PRO A 50 -10.94 7.97 -2.44
N ALA A 51 -11.66 7.91 -3.57
CA ALA A 51 -11.05 7.78 -4.89
C ALA A 51 -10.12 8.95 -5.24
N ALA A 52 -10.54 10.17 -4.87
CA ALA A 52 -9.77 11.38 -5.08
C ALA A 52 -8.40 11.32 -4.41
N GLU A 53 -8.31 10.73 -3.21
CA GLU A 53 -7.04 10.61 -2.51
C GLU A 53 -6.12 9.58 -3.14
N ILE A 54 -6.66 8.45 -3.61
CA ILE A 54 -5.83 7.44 -4.28
C ILE A 54 -5.21 8.05 -5.54
N ARG A 55 -5.99 8.83 -6.30
CA ARG A 55 -5.48 9.58 -7.47
C ARG A 55 -4.47 10.66 -7.07
N ALA A 56 -4.71 11.38 -5.98
CA ALA A 56 -3.75 12.34 -5.45
C ALA A 56 -2.42 11.67 -5.04
N VAL A 57 -2.45 10.52 -4.34
CA VAL A 57 -1.21 9.77 -4.04
C VAL A 57 -0.54 9.32 -5.33
N ARG A 58 -1.30 8.83 -6.32
CA ARG A 58 -0.75 8.41 -7.62
C ARG A 58 0.01 9.53 -8.33
N GLU A 59 -0.51 10.75 -8.26
CA GLU A 59 0.02 11.91 -8.98
C GLU A 59 1.14 12.61 -8.18
N GLU A 60 0.93 12.85 -6.90
CA GLU A 60 1.84 13.62 -6.04
C GLU A 60 2.93 12.76 -5.40
N SER A 61 2.63 11.49 -5.08
CA SER A 61 3.55 10.57 -4.42
C SER A 61 3.45 9.12 -4.92
N PRO A 62 3.70 8.87 -6.21
CA PRO A 62 3.54 7.54 -6.81
C PRO A 62 4.38 6.47 -6.12
N SER A 63 5.56 6.81 -5.58
CA SER A 63 6.39 5.88 -4.81
C SER A 63 5.69 5.35 -3.55
N ASN A 64 4.90 6.18 -2.86
CA ASN A 64 4.15 5.77 -1.69
C ASN A 64 3.03 4.79 -2.06
N LEU A 65 2.28 5.07 -3.13
CA LEU A 65 1.24 4.17 -3.62
C LEU A 65 1.83 2.82 -4.11
N ALA A 66 2.97 2.88 -4.78
CA ALA A 66 3.65 1.68 -5.25
C ALA A 66 4.20 0.83 -4.09
N THR A 67 4.79 1.48 -3.07
CA THR A 67 5.23 0.81 -1.84
C THR A 67 4.07 0.20 -1.07
N LEU A 68 2.95 0.91 -0.94
CA LEU A 68 1.72 0.39 -0.32
C LEU A 68 1.24 -0.88 -1.03
N CYS A 69 1.19 -0.85 -2.36
CA CYS A 69 0.78 -2.00 -3.17
C CYS A 69 1.74 -3.18 -2.98
N PHE A 70 3.05 -2.94 -3.05
CA PHE A 70 4.06 -3.99 -2.88
C PHE A 70 4.01 -4.62 -1.49
N LYS A 71 4.01 -3.80 -0.43
CA LYS A 71 3.95 -4.30 0.94
C LYS A 71 2.66 -5.11 1.18
N ALA A 72 1.52 -4.66 0.64
CA ALA A 72 0.28 -5.41 0.75
C ALA A 72 0.38 -6.79 0.07
N VAL A 73 1.01 -6.88 -1.10
CA VAL A 73 1.26 -8.17 -1.79
C VAL A 73 2.29 -9.01 -1.04
N GLU A 74 3.36 -8.42 -0.52
CA GLU A 74 4.39 -9.10 0.28
C GLU A 74 3.77 -9.81 1.50
N ARG A 75 2.82 -9.16 2.19
CA ARG A 75 2.08 -9.79 3.29
C ARG A 75 1.23 -10.97 2.83
N LEU A 76 0.63 -10.90 1.63
CA LEU A 76 -0.13 -12.02 1.07
C LEU A 76 0.78 -13.21 0.73
N VAL A 77 1.98 -12.96 0.19
CA VAL A 77 2.97 -14.02 -0.09
C VAL A 77 3.43 -14.68 1.21
N GLN A 78 3.80 -13.88 2.22
CA GLN A 78 4.19 -14.38 3.55
C GLN A 78 3.09 -15.25 4.18
N ALA A 79 1.82 -14.86 4.00
CA ALA A 79 0.67 -15.58 4.49
C ALA A 79 0.47 -16.95 3.81
N VAL A 80 0.79 -17.06 2.51
CA VAL A 80 0.78 -18.34 1.78
C VAL A 80 1.84 -19.28 2.35
N ASP A 81 3.04 -18.76 2.62
CA ASP A 81 4.15 -19.56 3.17
C ASP A 81 3.87 -20.02 4.62
N SER A 82 3.21 -19.19 5.44
CA SER A 82 2.92 -19.53 6.84
C SER A 82 1.67 -20.38 7.03
N GLY A 83 0.74 -20.38 6.06
CA GLY A 83 -0.57 -21.02 6.19
C GLY A 83 -1.56 -20.28 7.12
N CYS A 84 -1.23 -19.07 7.58
CA CYS A 84 -2.08 -18.21 8.40
C CYS A 84 -2.70 -18.86 9.66
N PRO A 85 -1.88 -19.43 10.57
CA PRO A 85 -2.39 -20.12 11.75
C PRO A 85 -3.14 -19.20 12.74
N SER A 86 -2.81 -17.91 12.79
CA SER A 86 -3.38 -16.98 13.76
C SER A 86 -4.53 -16.12 13.22
N GLU A 87 -5.44 -15.69 14.10
CA GLU A 87 -6.47 -14.67 13.78
C GLU A 87 -5.83 -13.35 13.32
N LYS A 88 -4.65 -13.01 13.85
CA LYS A 88 -3.91 -11.81 13.46
C LYS A 88 -3.49 -11.88 11.99
N GLU A 89 -2.90 -12.99 11.56
CA GLU A 89 -2.48 -13.18 10.16
C GLU A 89 -3.68 -13.20 9.22
N ARG A 90 -4.75 -13.92 9.59
CA ARG A 90 -6.00 -13.91 8.80
C ARG A 90 -6.56 -12.50 8.63
N ARG A 91 -6.53 -11.67 9.67
CA ARG A 91 -6.93 -10.26 9.59
C ARG A 91 -6.03 -9.45 8.66
N ILE A 92 -4.71 -9.64 8.74
CA ILE A 92 -3.75 -8.97 7.86
C ILE A 92 -4.06 -9.29 6.40
N VAL A 93 -4.24 -10.57 6.05
CA VAL A 93 -4.59 -11.01 4.69
C VAL A 93 -5.87 -10.35 4.19
N VAL A 94 -6.92 -10.35 5.01
CA VAL A 94 -8.21 -9.76 4.65
C VAL A 94 -8.07 -8.25 4.42
N ASN A 95 -7.32 -7.54 5.26
CA ASN A 95 -7.12 -6.10 5.12
C ASN A 95 -6.25 -5.76 3.90
N CYS A 96 -5.17 -6.50 3.64
CA CYS A 96 -4.36 -6.36 2.42
C CYS A 96 -5.23 -6.57 1.17
N THR A 97 -6.09 -7.59 1.16
CA THR A 97 -7.01 -7.85 0.04
C THR A 97 -8.00 -6.70 -0.16
N ARG A 98 -8.59 -6.17 0.91
CA ARG A 98 -9.51 -5.02 0.86
C ARG A 98 -8.82 -3.77 0.32
N LEU A 99 -7.59 -3.49 0.77
CA LEU A 99 -6.79 -2.37 0.29
C LEU A 99 -6.45 -2.51 -1.19
N LEU A 100 -5.95 -3.67 -1.62
CA LEU A 100 -5.64 -3.94 -3.02
C LEU A 100 -6.88 -3.79 -3.90
N THR A 101 -8.02 -4.37 -3.49
CA THR A 101 -9.31 -4.19 -4.17
C THR A 101 -9.69 -2.71 -4.28
N ARG A 102 -9.36 -1.91 -3.27
CA ARG A 102 -9.65 -0.48 -3.24
C ARG A 102 -8.73 0.33 -4.16
N ILE A 103 -7.42 0.05 -4.20
CA ILE A 103 -6.44 0.91 -4.88
C ILE A 103 -6.15 0.49 -6.33
N LEU A 104 -6.20 -0.80 -6.65
CA LEU A 104 -5.81 -1.30 -7.98
C LEU A 104 -6.60 -0.68 -9.14
N PRO A 105 -7.93 -0.49 -9.06
CA PRO A 105 -8.67 0.13 -10.15
C PRO A 105 -8.12 1.52 -10.52
N TYR A 106 -7.69 2.29 -9.52
CA TYR A 106 -7.16 3.65 -9.71
C TYR A 106 -5.69 3.65 -10.14
N ILE A 107 -4.92 2.63 -9.78
CA ILE A 107 -3.57 2.43 -10.34
C ILE A 107 -3.67 2.24 -11.87
N PHE A 108 -4.64 1.43 -12.33
CA PHE A 108 -4.80 1.10 -13.76
C PHE A 108 -5.51 2.16 -14.60
N GLU A 109 -6.00 3.25 -14.01
CA GLU A 109 -6.46 4.43 -14.76
C GLU A 109 -5.31 5.10 -15.53
N ASP A 110 -4.08 4.91 -15.08
CA ASP A 110 -2.88 5.49 -15.67
C ASP A 110 -2.07 4.39 -16.38
N ALA A 111 -1.86 4.54 -17.70
CA ALA A 111 -1.27 3.51 -18.52
C ALA A 111 0.20 3.23 -18.17
N ASP A 112 0.94 4.23 -17.67
CA ASP A 112 2.35 4.09 -17.33
C ASP A 112 2.56 3.15 -16.12
N TRP A 113 1.54 3.02 -15.27
CA TRP A 113 1.56 2.09 -14.14
C TRP A 113 1.50 0.63 -14.56
N ARG A 114 1.07 0.31 -15.79
CA ARG A 114 1.11 -1.06 -16.30
C ARG A 114 2.55 -1.57 -16.40
N GLY A 115 3.46 -0.72 -16.88
CA GLY A 115 4.89 -1.06 -16.97
C GLY A 115 5.50 -1.31 -15.59
N PHE A 116 5.09 -0.54 -14.58
CA PHE A 116 5.47 -0.76 -13.19
C PHE A 116 4.90 -2.09 -12.64
N PHE A 117 3.58 -2.30 -12.75
CA PHE A 117 2.89 -3.41 -12.12
C PHE A 117 3.32 -4.78 -12.66
N TRP A 118 3.62 -4.86 -13.95
CA TRP A 118 4.03 -6.10 -14.61
C TRP A 118 5.54 -6.26 -14.76
N SER A 119 6.33 -5.32 -14.21
CA SER A 119 7.78 -5.45 -14.19
C SER A 119 8.24 -6.56 -13.25
N THR A 120 9.31 -7.25 -13.62
CA THR A 120 10.01 -8.16 -12.72
C THR A 120 10.96 -7.37 -11.83
N ILE A 121 10.83 -7.53 -10.52
CA ILE A 121 11.79 -6.96 -9.56
C ILE A 121 13.14 -7.66 -9.76
N PRO A 122 14.22 -6.95 -10.13
CA PRO A 122 15.51 -7.57 -10.37
C PRO A 122 15.99 -8.31 -9.11
N GLY A 123 16.10 -9.64 -9.16
CA GLY A 123 16.57 -10.44 -8.03
C GLY A 123 15.56 -10.70 -6.90
N GLY A 124 14.29 -10.30 -7.05
CA GLY A 124 13.19 -10.71 -6.15
C GLY A 124 13.31 -10.24 -4.69
N LYS A 125 14.21 -9.30 -4.39
CA LYS A 125 14.43 -8.79 -3.02
C LYS A 125 13.72 -7.45 -2.79
N PRO A 126 13.22 -7.17 -1.57
CA PRO A 126 12.60 -5.89 -1.22
C PRO A 126 13.49 -4.66 -1.51
N GLU A 127 14.80 -4.78 -1.28
CA GLU A 127 15.76 -3.71 -1.59
C GLU A 127 15.84 -3.38 -3.09
N ALA A 128 15.75 -4.41 -3.93
CA ALA A 128 15.75 -4.24 -5.38
C ALA A 128 14.46 -3.60 -5.87
N PHE A 129 13.35 -3.85 -5.19
CA PHE A 129 12.08 -3.17 -5.46
C PHE A 129 12.17 -1.67 -5.16
N ILE A 130 12.78 -1.27 -4.05
CA ILE A 130 12.96 0.15 -3.70
C ILE A 130 13.83 0.85 -4.75
N ARG A 131 14.96 0.24 -5.15
CA ARG A 131 15.82 0.80 -6.21
C ARG A 131 15.09 0.88 -7.54
N PHE A 132 14.29 -0.14 -7.85
CA PHE A 132 13.43 -0.15 -9.03
C PHE A 132 12.39 0.98 -9.00
N LEU A 133 11.73 1.22 -7.86
CA LEU A 133 10.79 2.32 -7.68
C LEU A 133 11.43 3.68 -7.88
N SER A 134 12.62 3.89 -7.30
CA SER A 134 13.36 5.15 -7.47
C SER A 134 13.72 5.38 -8.95
N SER A 135 14.22 4.33 -9.62
CA SER A 135 14.58 4.39 -11.04
C SER A 135 13.35 4.62 -11.94
N TRP A 136 12.24 3.95 -11.66
CA TRP A 136 10.98 4.12 -12.40
C TRP A 136 10.43 5.55 -12.24
N LYS A 137 10.51 6.12 -11.02
CA LYS A 137 10.13 7.53 -10.78
C LYS A 137 11.02 8.49 -11.56
N GLU A 138 12.34 8.35 -11.49
CA GLU A 138 13.29 9.22 -12.19
C GLU A 138 13.11 9.17 -13.72
N SER A 139 12.70 8.02 -14.26
CA SER A 139 12.45 7.86 -15.70
C SER A 139 11.17 8.55 -16.16
N ARG A 140 10.22 8.78 -15.25
CA ARG A 140 8.88 9.30 -15.55
C ARG A 140 8.74 10.82 -15.35
N PHE A 141 9.47 11.39 -14.39
CA PHE A 141 9.39 12.81 -14.02
C PHE A 141 10.60 13.63 -14.49
N ARG A 142 11.20 13.28 -15.64
CA ARG A 142 12.13 14.16 -16.36
C ARG A 142 11.40 15.15 -17.23
#